data_AF-A0A974S246-F1
#
_entry.id   AF-A0A974S246-F1
#
_cell.length_a   1.000
_cell.length_b   1.000
_cell.length_c   1.000
_cell.angle_alpha   90.00
_cell.angle_beta   90.00
_cell.angle_gamma   90.00
#
_symmetry.space_group_name_H-M   'P 1'
#
loop_
_entity.id
_entity.type
_entity.pdbx_description
1 polymer ?
#
loop_
_entity_poly.entity_id
_entity_poly.type
_entity_poly.pdbx_seq_one_letter_code
_entity_poly.pdbx_strand_id
1 'polypeptide(L)'
;MIIYVVKGGDTLWKIANRYDVPMETISQLNALTAPSQLTIGQSIIIPHPGTSHIVESGETLGTIAKQYGISTETLMEANQLTDPNVLYQGSVLYIPPVKHVVQPGETLWDISIWYGTTVQAIMSANQLESPTNIYSGMSLIIPRSKRTIEVNAYTYQPSETAVQSLKDIGQLLTYFSPFAYKIKEDGSLEGLNDEEMIDTALSKNITPMMSITNFTSTEAGSNLAHVILSSSSLREKVIKNVLEVMDDKGYTALNIDFENVLPEDRENYNKLLQSAVDLLHTRGYIVSTALAPKTSTEQSGVLYEAHDYEAHGRITDFVVLMTYEWGYRMGPPQAISPLDQMRKVVEYALSVIPAEKIFLGFQIYARDWLLPHVHGQEAETFSPQEAMRRAIKYGASIQYDPTAQSPFYRYTDEKGKAHEVWFEDARSAQAKFELAKDYKLRGISYWALGFPYPQNWALLNDNFTIKKLSKYS
;
A
#
# COMPACT_ATOMS: atom_id res chain seq x y z
N MET A 1 -7.17 -12.33 8.98
CA MET A 1 -7.52 -11.42 10.11
C MET A 1 -8.88 -10.79 9.86
N ILE A 2 -9.62 -10.39 10.91
CA ILE A 2 -10.92 -9.72 10.77
C ILE A 2 -10.79 -8.22 11.05
N ILE A 3 -11.44 -7.40 10.25
CA ILE A 3 -11.63 -5.96 10.49
C ILE A 3 -12.93 -5.77 11.27
N TYR A 4 -12.84 -5.18 12.46
CA TYR A 4 -13.99 -4.84 13.29
C TYR A 4 -14.15 -3.33 13.39
N VAL A 5 -15.36 -2.83 13.14
CA VAL A 5 -15.70 -1.41 13.30
C VAL A 5 -16.43 -1.21 14.62
N VAL A 6 -15.85 -0.39 15.50
CA VAL A 6 -16.38 -0.11 16.84
C VAL A 6 -17.76 0.55 16.76
N LYS A 7 -18.70 0.04 17.54
CA LYS A 7 -20.09 0.53 17.66
C LYS A 7 -20.33 1.12 19.05
N GLY A 8 -21.46 1.83 19.20
CA GLY A 8 -21.89 2.38 20.49
C GLY A 8 -22.01 1.29 21.56
N GLY A 9 -21.35 1.50 22.71
CA GLY A 9 -21.36 0.58 23.85
C GLY A 9 -20.37 -0.59 23.77
N ASP A 10 -19.56 -0.66 22.71
CA ASP A 10 -18.45 -1.60 22.63
C ASP A 10 -17.36 -1.25 23.64
N THR A 11 -16.71 -2.29 24.17
CA THR A 11 -15.46 -2.18 24.92
C THR A 11 -14.50 -3.21 24.36
N LEU A 12 -13.19 -2.98 24.51
CA LEU A 12 -12.20 -3.94 24.03
C LEU A 12 -12.40 -5.33 24.67
N TRP A 13 -12.87 -5.40 25.93
CA TRP A 13 -13.22 -6.65 26.60
C TRP A 13 -14.39 -7.39 25.92
N LYS A 14 -15.47 -6.68 25.56
CA LYS A 14 -16.61 -7.29 24.86
C LYS A 14 -16.20 -7.82 23.49
N ILE A 15 -15.33 -7.08 22.79
CA ILE A 15 -14.81 -7.47 21.49
C ILE A 15 -13.91 -8.69 21.63
N ALA A 16 -12.93 -8.65 22.54
CA ALA A 16 -12.04 -9.77 22.86
C ALA A 16 -12.81 -11.06 23.15
N ASN A 17 -13.81 -11.00 24.03
CA ASN A 17 -14.63 -12.16 24.36
C ASN A 17 -15.48 -12.66 23.18
N ARG A 18 -15.97 -11.76 22.32
CA ARG A 18 -16.76 -12.16 21.14
C ARG A 18 -15.94 -13.01 20.17
N TYR A 19 -14.65 -12.68 20.01
CA TYR A 19 -13.77 -13.35 19.04
C TYR A 19 -12.84 -14.38 19.66
N ASP A 20 -12.93 -14.60 20.98
CA ASP A 20 -12.05 -15.47 21.76
C ASP A 20 -10.56 -15.13 21.55
N VAL A 21 -10.23 -13.84 21.65
CA VAL A 21 -8.85 -13.34 21.51
C VAL A 21 -8.48 -12.52 22.74
N PRO A 22 -7.29 -12.70 23.35
CA PRO A 22 -6.86 -11.87 24.47
C PRO A 22 -6.84 -10.38 24.12
N MET A 23 -7.34 -9.54 25.03
CA MET A 23 -7.36 -8.08 24.84
C MET A 23 -5.98 -7.52 24.52
N GLU A 24 -4.95 -8.01 25.20
CA GLU A 24 -3.57 -7.57 24.99
C GLU A 24 -3.10 -7.81 23.56
N THR A 25 -3.46 -8.96 22.98
CA THR A 25 -3.14 -9.27 21.58
C THR A 25 -3.80 -8.28 20.63
N ILE A 26 -5.07 -7.93 20.85
CA ILE A 26 -5.77 -6.93 20.03
C ILE A 26 -5.14 -5.54 20.22
N SER A 27 -4.83 -5.15 21.45
CA SER A 27 -4.19 -3.88 21.78
C SER A 27 -2.85 -3.71 21.08
N GLN A 28 -1.96 -4.70 21.21
CA GLN A 28 -0.63 -4.68 20.61
C GLN A 28 -0.69 -4.63 19.08
N LEU A 29 -1.54 -5.47 18.47
CA LEU A 29 -1.70 -5.53 17.03
C LEU A 29 -2.20 -4.22 16.41
N ASN A 30 -2.99 -3.44 17.16
CA ASN A 30 -3.55 -2.16 16.70
C ASN A 30 -2.80 -0.93 17.24
N ALA A 31 -1.76 -1.14 18.05
CA ALA A 31 -1.06 -0.11 18.82
C ALA A 31 -2.01 0.79 19.64
N LEU A 32 -3.00 0.21 20.32
CA LEU A 32 -3.94 0.95 21.15
C LEU A 32 -3.24 1.51 22.40
N THR A 33 -3.00 2.82 22.43
CA THR A 33 -2.36 3.51 23.57
C THR A 33 -3.30 3.69 24.76
N ALA A 34 -4.61 3.74 24.53
CA ALA A 34 -5.64 3.78 25.56
C ALA A 34 -6.73 2.72 25.29
N PRO A 35 -6.47 1.43 25.59
CA PRO A 35 -7.38 0.31 25.26
C PRO A 35 -8.81 0.43 25.84
N SER A 36 -8.99 1.26 26.87
CA SER A 36 -10.30 1.54 27.47
C SER A 36 -11.09 2.64 26.75
N GLN A 37 -10.47 3.34 25.79
CA GLN A 37 -11.05 4.46 25.05
C GLN A 37 -11.13 4.10 23.57
N LEU A 38 -12.23 3.45 23.18
CA LEU A 38 -12.57 3.24 21.78
C LEU A 38 -13.51 4.34 21.31
N THR A 39 -13.37 4.77 20.06
CA THR A 39 -14.32 5.72 19.44
C THR A 39 -15.21 5.01 18.41
N ILE A 40 -16.46 5.47 18.28
CA ILE A 40 -17.40 4.91 17.29
C ILE A 40 -16.81 5.08 15.89
N GLY A 41 -16.87 4.02 15.09
CA GLY A 41 -16.35 4.00 13.73
C GLY A 41 -14.85 3.74 13.63
N GLN A 42 -14.12 3.66 14.75
CA GLN A 42 -12.74 3.16 14.77
C GLN A 42 -12.71 1.74 14.21
N SER A 43 -11.86 1.49 13.22
CA SER A 43 -11.57 0.12 12.79
C SER A 43 -10.36 -0.43 13.56
N ILE A 44 -10.49 -1.68 13.99
CA ILE A 44 -9.40 -2.47 14.58
C ILE A 44 -9.33 -3.82 13.90
N ILE A 45 -8.14 -4.38 13.80
CA ILE A 45 -7.92 -5.73 13.31
C ILE A 45 -7.90 -6.72 14.46
N ILE A 46 -8.50 -7.88 14.25
CA ILE A 46 -8.61 -8.96 15.22
C ILE A 46 -7.93 -10.19 14.61
N PRO A 47 -6.95 -10.81 15.30
CA PRO A 47 -6.27 -12.02 14.85
C PRO A 47 -7.18 -13.24 15.05
N HIS A 48 -8.24 -13.30 14.26
CA HIS A 48 -9.21 -14.40 14.22
C HIS A 48 -9.15 -15.07 12.82
N PRO A 49 -9.34 -16.40 12.74
CA PRO A 49 -9.38 -17.11 11.46
C PRO A 49 -10.40 -16.55 10.48
N GLY A 50 -10.07 -16.55 9.20
CA GLY A 50 -10.87 -15.92 8.14
C GLY A 50 -10.32 -14.55 7.73
N THR A 51 -11.09 -13.84 6.91
CA THR A 51 -10.69 -12.53 6.37
C THR A 51 -11.88 -11.57 6.35
N SER A 52 -11.63 -10.31 6.03
CA SER A 52 -12.66 -9.31 5.83
C SER A 52 -12.67 -8.84 4.39
N HIS A 53 -13.87 -8.65 3.86
CA HIS A 53 -14.11 -8.08 2.54
C HIS A 53 -14.86 -6.76 2.71
N ILE A 54 -14.43 -5.73 1.98
CA ILE A 54 -15.10 -4.43 1.97
C ILE A 54 -15.94 -4.36 0.70
N VAL A 55 -17.25 -4.27 0.87
CA VAL A 55 -18.20 -4.32 -0.23
C VAL A 55 -17.98 -3.14 -1.17
N GLU A 56 -17.72 -3.44 -2.43
CA GLU A 56 -17.56 -2.49 -3.52
C GLU A 56 -18.88 -2.27 -4.27
N SER A 57 -18.89 -1.25 -5.15
CA SER A 57 -20.06 -0.94 -5.96
C SER A 57 -20.33 -2.04 -6.99
N GLY A 58 -21.57 -2.52 -7.06
CA GLY A 58 -22.02 -3.53 -8.03
C GLY A 58 -21.81 -4.98 -7.60
N GLU A 59 -21.23 -5.23 -6.43
CA GLU A 59 -21.09 -6.59 -5.90
C GLU A 59 -22.41 -7.15 -5.35
N THR A 60 -22.47 -8.48 -5.28
CA THR A 60 -23.55 -9.24 -4.64
C THR A 60 -22.94 -10.27 -3.69
N LEU A 61 -23.72 -10.77 -2.73
CA LEU A 61 -23.23 -11.87 -1.88
C LEU A 61 -22.84 -13.11 -2.70
N GLY A 62 -23.47 -13.33 -3.85
CA GLY A 62 -23.13 -14.40 -4.78
C GLY A 62 -21.75 -14.23 -5.42
N THR A 63 -21.44 -13.02 -5.91
CA THR A 63 -20.12 -12.74 -6.51
C THR A 63 -19.01 -12.80 -5.48
N ILE A 64 -19.24 -12.24 -4.29
CA ILE A 64 -18.30 -12.26 -3.16
C ILE A 64 -18.07 -13.70 -2.68
N ALA A 65 -19.14 -14.47 -2.41
CA ALA A 65 -19.01 -15.85 -1.97
C ALA A 65 -18.23 -16.71 -2.97
N LYS A 66 -18.49 -16.51 -4.27
CA LYS A 66 -17.76 -17.17 -5.36
C LYS A 66 -16.28 -16.78 -5.38
N GLN A 67 -15.94 -15.50 -5.25
CA GLN A 67 -14.55 -15.03 -5.19
C GLN A 67 -13.78 -15.72 -4.06
N TYR A 68 -14.45 -15.92 -2.92
CA TYR A 68 -13.86 -16.53 -1.74
C TYR A 68 -14.05 -18.06 -1.64
N GLY A 69 -14.64 -18.70 -2.64
CA GLY A 69 -14.83 -20.16 -2.68
C GLY A 69 -15.73 -20.71 -1.57
N ILE A 70 -16.72 -19.93 -1.11
CA ILE A 70 -17.72 -20.34 -0.10
C ILE A 70 -19.13 -20.25 -0.69
N SER A 71 -20.11 -20.86 -0.03
CA SER A 71 -21.52 -20.70 -0.43
C SER A 71 -22.07 -19.35 0.04
N THR A 72 -23.06 -18.81 -0.68
CA THR A 72 -23.79 -17.61 -0.26
C THR A 72 -24.47 -17.82 1.09
N GLU A 73 -25.00 -19.01 1.35
CA GLU A 73 -25.63 -19.36 2.64
C GLU A 73 -24.61 -19.31 3.78
N THR A 74 -23.44 -19.92 3.61
CA THR A 74 -22.34 -19.83 4.59
C THR A 74 -21.91 -18.38 4.84
N LEU A 75 -21.84 -17.55 3.79
CA LEU A 75 -21.52 -16.13 3.94
C LEU A 75 -22.61 -15.37 4.71
N MET A 76 -23.88 -15.63 4.40
CA MET A 76 -25.02 -15.02 5.10
C MET A 76 -25.05 -15.42 6.58
N GLU A 77 -24.93 -16.71 6.88
CA GLU A 77 -24.90 -17.24 8.25
C GLU A 77 -23.76 -16.61 9.06
N ALA A 78 -22.56 -16.54 8.50
CA ALA A 78 -21.39 -15.96 9.15
C ALA A 78 -21.55 -14.46 9.47
N ASN A 79 -22.39 -13.76 8.71
CA ASN A 79 -22.65 -12.32 8.87
C ASN A 79 -24.03 -12.01 9.45
N GLN A 80 -24.78 -13.02 9.87
CA GLN A 80 -26.14 -12.88 10.43
C GLN A 80 -27.10 -12.13 9.48
N LEU A 81 -26.93 -12.35 8.16
CA LEU A 81 -27.77 -11.75 7.13
C LEU A 81 -28.97 -12.65 6.85
N THR A 82 -30.18 -12.09 6.88
CA THR A 82 -31.42 -12.83 6.59
C THR A 82 -31.92 -12.61 5.16
N ASP A 83 -31.48 -11.55 4.49
CA ASP A 83 -31.86 -11.22 3.11
C ASP A 83 -30.59 -11.07 2.26
N PRO A 84 -30.43 -11.87 1.18
CA PRO A 84 -29.25 -11.82 0.33
C PRO A 84 -29.09 -10.51 -0.47
N ASN A 85 -30.14 -9.69 -0.54
CA ASN A 85 -30.13 -8.41 -1.24
C ASN A 85 -29.72 -7.24 -0.34
N VAL A 86 -29.54 -7.47 0.96
CA VAL A 86 -29.09 -6.45 1.91
C VAL A 86 -27.56 -6.41 1.89
N LEU A 87 -27.03 -5.65 0.94
CA LEU A 87 -25.60 -5.45 0.76
C LEU A 87 -25.32 -3.97 0.46
N TYR A 88 -24.65 -3.28 1.38
CA TYR A 88 -24.35 -1.85 1.24
C TYR A 88 -22.86 -1.64 0.97
N GLN A 89 -22.55 -0.82 -0.03
CA GLN A 89 -21.19 -0.40 -0.35
C GLN A 89 -20.47 0.15 0.91
N GLY A 90 -19.21 -0.23 1.10
CA GLY A 90 -18.40 0.12 2.26
C GLY A 90 -18.68 -0.70 3.52
N SER A 91 -19.64 -1.63 3.49
CA SER A 91 -19.84 -2.58 4.60
C SER A 91 -18.68 -3.56 4.70
N VAL A 92 -18.32 -3.94 5.92
CA VAL A 92 -17.33 -4.99 6.17
C VAL A 92 -18.06 -6.32 6.34
N LEU A 93 -17.76 -7.29 5.47
CA LEU A 93 -18.21 -8.67 5.61
C LEU A 93 -17.10 -9.53 6.20
N TYR A 94 -17.46 -10.36 7.17
CA TYR A 94 -16.62 -11.46 7.64
C TYR A 94 -16.71 -12.62 6.65
N ILE A 95 -15.56 -13.02 6.11
CA ILE A 95 -15.46 -14.18 5.25
C ILE A 95 -14.86 -15.32 6.08
N PRO A 96 -15.65 -16.35 6.45
CA PRO A 96 -15.16 -17.44 7.27
C PRO A 96 -14.05 -18.22 6.55
N PRO A 97 -13.16 -18.89 7.31
CA PRO A 97 -12.22 -19.82 6.72
C PRO A 97 -12.94 -21.02 6.13
N VAL A 98 -12.38 -21.59 5.07
CA VAL A 98 -12.80 -22.91 4.59
C VAL A 98 -12.39 -23.93 5.65
N LYS A 99 -13.30 -24.85 5.99
CA LYS A 99 -13.01 -25.97 6.89
C LYS A 99 -13.04 -27.28 6.12
N HIS A 100 -12.10 -28.15 6.40
CA HIS A 100 -12.01 -29.49 5.84
C HIS A 100 -12.04 -30.53 6.96
N VAL A 101 -12.90 -31.55 6.84
CA VAL A 101 -12.95 -32.66 7.79
C VAL A 101 -12.13 -33.81 7.23
N VAL A 102 -11.05 -34.15 7.92
CA VAL A 102 -10.11 -35.21 7.51
C VAL A 102 -10.84 -36.54 7.39
N GLN A 103 -10.71 -37.20 6.24
CA GLN A 103 -11.27 -38.52 5.94
C GLN A 103 -10.29 -39.64 6.32
N PRO A 104 -10.76 -40.89 6.48
CA PRO A 104 -9.88 -42.02 6.75
C PRO A 104 -8.78 -42.19 5.69
N GLY A 105 -7.52 -42.12 6.11
CA GLY A 105 -6.35 -42.30 5.24
C GLY A 105 -5.83 -41.05 4.54
N GLU A 106 -6.50 -39.90 4.66
CA GLU A 106 -6.01 -38.63 4.12
C GLU A 106 -4.77 -38.12 4.88
N THR A 107 -3.82 -37.55 4.14
CA THR A 107 -2.66 -36.85 4.70
C THR A 107 -2.77 -35.34 4.48
N LEU A 108 -2.02 -34.54 5.24
CA LEU A 108 -1.92 -33.10 4.97
C LEU A 108 -1.39 -32.80 3.56
N TRP A 109 -0.59 -33.70 2.98
CA TRP A 109 -0.11 -33.55 1.60
C TRP A 109 -1.28 -33.59 0.62
N ASP A 110 -2.14 -34.60 0.72
CA ASP A 110 -3.32 -34.77 -0.14
C ASP A 110 -4.25 -33.56 -0.03
N ILE A 111 -4.52 -33.12 1.20
CA ILE A 111 -5.36 -31.96 1.50
C ILE A 111 -4.74 -30.69 0.90
N SER A 112 -3.42 -30.49 1.05
CA SER A 112 -2.74 -29.31 0.51
C SER A 112 -2.85 -29.21 -1.02
N ILE A 113 -2.72 -30.35 -1.72
CA ILE A 113 -2.86 -30.42 -3.17
C ILE A 113 -4.29 -30.13 -3.59
N TRP A 114 -5.29 -30.72 -2.91
CA TRP A 114 -6.71 -30.48 -3.23
C TRP A 114 -7.05 -28.99 -3.12
N TYR A 115 -6.66 -28.33 -2.04
CA TYR A 115 -7.01 -26.92 -1.82
C TYR A 115 -6.04 -25.91 -2.45
N GLY A 116 -5.00 -26.36 -3.16
CA GLY A 116 -4.02 -25.47 -3.78
C GLY A 116 -3.27 -24.59 -2.76
N THR A 117 -2.90 -25.19 -1.62
CA THR A 117 -2.16 -24.54 -0.53
C THR A 117 -0.93 -25.37 -0.17
N THR A 118 -0.22 -25.02 0.91
CA THR A 118 0.95 -25.79 1.38
C THR A 118 0.66 -26.48 2.70
N VAL A 119 1.33 -27.62 2.92
CA VAL A 119 1.30 -28.33 4.22
C VAL A 119 1.66 -27.37 5.35
N GLN A 120 2.72 -26.57 5.17
CA GLN A 120 3.15 -25.60 6.17
C GLN A 120 2.07 -24.55 6.48
N ALA A 121 1.38 -24.04 5.47
CA ALA A 121 0.30 -23.09 5.68
C ALA A 121 -0.85 -23.73 6.48
N ILE A 122 -1.27 -24.96 6.14
CA ILE A 122 -2.31 -25.69 6.88
C ILE A 122 -1.86 -25.90 8.32
N MET A 123 -0.63 -26.35 8.54
CA MET A 123 -0.09 -26.55 9.89
C MET A 123 -0.10 -25.26 10.70
N SER A 124 0.38 -24.15 10.14
CA SER A 124 0.39 -22.85 10.80
C SER A 124 -1.02 -22.35 11.12
N ALA A 125 -1.99 -22.53 10.21
CA ALA A 125 -3.38 -22.14 10.43
C ALA A 125 -4.09 -22.95 11.52
N ASN A 126 -3.62 -24.17 11.80
CA ASN A 126 -4.20 -25.11 12.76
C ASN A 126 -3.31 -25.35 13.98
N GLN A 127 -2.21 -24.61 14.13
CA GLN A 127 -1.25 -24.76 15.23
C GLN A 127 -0.72 -26.20 15.37
N LEU A 128 -0.51 -26.89 14.23
CA LEU A 128 0.02 -28.25 14.21
C LEU A 128 1.54 -28.24 14.26
N GLU A 129 2.12 -29.00 15.19
CA GLU A 129 3.58 -29.16 15.32
C GLU A 129 4.17 -30.13 14.29
N SER A 130 3.38 -31.11 13.84
CA SER A 130 3.81 -32.14 12.89
C SER A 130 2.74 -32.38 11.82
N PRO A 131 3.13 -32.66 10.56
CA PRO A 131 2.19 -32.94 9.48
C PRO A 131 1.42 -34.26 9.65
N THR A 132 1.85 -35.13 10.57
CA THR A 132 1.17 -36.40 10.90
C THR A 132 0.21 -36.27 12.08
N ASN A 133 0.12 -35.11 12.73
CA ASN A 133 -0.77 -34.87 13.87
C ASN A 133 -2.21 -34.58 13.40
N ILE A 134 -2.74 -35.44 12.53
CA ILE A 134 -4.13 -35.40 12.05
C ILE A 134 -4.78 -36.76 12.21
N TYR A 135 -6.11 -36.77 12.34
CA TYR A 135 -6.90 -37.99 12.48
C TYR A 135 -8.27 -37.82 11.80
N SER A 136 -8.87 -38.93 11.39
CA SER A 136 -10.19 -38.93 10.76
C SER A 136 -11.23 -38.24 11.64
N GLY A 137 -12.00 -37.32 11.06
CA GLY A 137 -12.99 -36.49 11.75
C GLY A 137 -12.44 -35.17 12.30
N MET A 138 -11.12 -34.95 12.28
CA MET A 138 -10.53 -33.66 12.65
C MET A 138 -10.95 -32.57 11.65
N SER A 139 -11.44 -31.43 12.15
CA SER A 139 -11.74 -30.26 11.31
C SER A 139 -10.53 -29.34 11.23
N LEU A 140 -9.97 -29.19 10.02
CA LEU A 140 -8.87 -28.29 9.71
C LEU A 140 -9.36 -27.00 9.09
N ILE A 141 -8.81 -25.87 9.54
CA ILE A 141 -8.85 -24.59 8.84
C ILE A 141 -7.96 -24.69 7.61
N ILE A 142 -8.52 -24.46 6.43
CA ILE A 142 -7.77 -24.40 5.19
C ILE A 142 -7.43 -22.93 4.91
N PRO A 143 -6.14 -22.54 4.96
CA PRO A 143 -5.75 -21.17 4.68
C PRO A 143 -5.92 -20.87 3.19
N ARG A 144 -6.36 -19.65 2.91
CA ARG A 144 -6.47 -19.14 1.54
C ARG A 144 -5.07 -18.96 0.96
N SER A 145 -4.91 -19.30 -0.31
CA SER A 145 -3.67 -19.00 -1.02
C SER A 145 -3.49 -17.49 -1.12
N LYS A 146 -2.31 -17.01 -0.73
CA LYS A 146 -1.95 -15.60 -0.81
C LYS A 146 -1.32 -15.33 -2.16
N ARG A 147 -1.78 -14.29 -2.84
CA ARG A 147 -1.12 -13.82 -4.06
C ARG A 147 0.29 -13.34 -3.73
N THR A 148 1.27 -13.74 -4.53
CA THR A 148 2.62 -13.22 -4.43
C THR A 148 2.70 -11.87 -5.13
N ILE A 149 3.16 -10.83 -4.42
CA ILE A 149 3.37 -9.49 -4.98
C ILE A 149 4.76 -8.97 -4.60
N GLU A 150 5.18 -7.90 -5.26
CA GLU A 150 6.31 -7.10 -4.83
C GLU A 150 5.82 -5.89 -4.00
N VAL A 151 6.62 -5.43 -3.03
CA VAL A 151 6.28 -4.27 -2.19
C VAL A 151 7.45 -3.30 -2.16
N ASN A 152 7.18 -2.04 -2.46
CA ASN A 152 8.13 -0.95 -2.28
C ASN A 152 7.69 -0.04 -1.13
N ALA A 153 8.64 0.58 -0.44
CA ALA A 153 8.35 1.69 0.47
C ALA A 153 9.40 2.78 0.32
N TYR A 154 8.94 4.00 0.07
CA TYR A 154 9.78 5.19 0.13
C TYR A 154 9.98 5.65 1.58
N THR A 155 11.07 6.34 1.88
CA THR A 155 11.29 6.95 3.19
C THR A 155 11.96 8.31 3.12
N TYR A 156 11.51 9.21 4.00
CA TYR A 156 12.14 10.49 4.34
C TYR A 156 12.71 10.48 5.76
N GLN A 157 12.67 9.33 6.42
CA GLN A 157 13.12 9.22 7.80
C GLN A 157 14.64 9.42 7.87
N PRO A 158 15.15 10.03 8.95
CA PRO A 158 16.58 9.96 9.27
C PRO A 158 17.07 8.51 9.31
N SER A 159 18.37 8.29 8.99
CA SER A 159 19.00 6.95 8.90
C SER A 159 18.61 6.02 10.05
N GLU A 160 18.82 6.44 11.30
CA GLU A 160 18.54 5.63 12.48
C GLU A 160 17.08 5.13 12.53
N THR A 161 16.12 6.01 12.28
CA THR A 161 14.69 5.67 12.29
C THR A 161 14.30 4.79 11.11
N ALA A 162 14.91 5.01 9.94
CA ALA A 162 14.70 4.17 8.76
C ALA A 162 15.24 2.75 8.97
N VAL A 163 16.43 2.62 9.59
CA VAL A 163 17.04 1.35 9.99
C VAL A 163 16.14 0.60 10.97
N GLN A 164 15.54 1.28 11.93
CA GLN A 164 14.55 0.65 12.82
C GLN A 164 13.30 0.17 12.06
N SER A 165 12.80 0.98 11.14
CA SER A 165 11.64 0.59 10.31
C SER A 165 11.97 -0.66 9.46
N LEU A 166 13.17 -0.73 8.87
CA LEU A 166 13.65 -1.93 8.17
C LEU A 166 13.74 -3.15 9.10
N LYS A 167 14.08 -2.96 10.38
CA LYS A 167 14.08 -4.05 11.37
C LYS A 167 12.68 -4.59 11.64
N ASP A 168 11.69 -3.72 11.72
CA ASP A 168 10.33 -4.08 12.12
C ASP A 168 9.50 -4.67 10.98
N ILE A 169 9.63 -4.12 9.76
CA ILE A 169 8.79 -4.49 8.61
C ILE A 169 9.56 -5.06 7.42
N GLY A 170 10.88 -5.24 7.51
CA GLY A 170 11.72 -5.61 6.38
C GLY A 170 11.33 -6.93 5.68
N GLN A 171 10.74 -7.88 6.40
CA GLN A 171 10.15 -9.11 5.84
C GLN A 171 9.00 -8.84 4.86
N LEU A 172 8.35 -7.68 4.97
CA LEU A 172 7.22 -7.26 4.14
C LEU A 172 7.62 -6.35 2.96
N LEU A 173 8.92 -6.13 2.74
CA LEU A 173 9.41 -5.26 1.67
C LEU A 173 10.20 -6.06 0.62
N THR A 174 9.91 -5.84 -0.66
CA THR A 174 10.77 -6.26 -1.77
C THR A 174 11.84 -5.21 -2.02
N TYR A 175 11.42 -3.94 -2.09
CA TYR A 175 12.27 -2.78 -2.31
C TYR A 175 12.18 -1.82 -1.13
N PHE A 176 13.26 -1.08 -0.91
CA PHE A 176 13.32 0.03 0.02
C PHE A 176 14.00 1.22 -0.67
N SER A 177 13.33 2.37 -0.62
CA SER A 177 13.67 3.52 -1.46
C SER A 177 13.93 4.78 -0.63
N PRO A 178 15.19 5.06 -0.24
CA PRO A 178 15.57 6.36 0.33
C PRO A 178 15.21 7.48 -0.64
N PHE A 179 14.50 8.50 -0.16
CA PHE A 179 14.01 9.60 -0.99
C PHE A 179 14.66 10.93 -0.58
N ALA A 180 15.42 11.61 -1.43
CA ALA A 180 15.92 11.18 -2.75
C ALA A 180 17.22 11.92 -3.10
N TYR A 181 17.90 11.44 -4.14
CA TYR A 181 18.99 12.17 -4.79
C TYR A 181 18.41 13.21 -5.75
N LYS A 182 18.67 14.50 -5.50
CA LYS A 182 18.25 15.57 -6.41
C LYS A 182 19.27 15.73 -7.53
N ILE A 183 18.84 15.71 -8.79
CA ILE A 183 19.73 16.04 -9.91
C ILE A 183 20.07 17.54 -9.90
N LYS A 184 21.20 17.91 -10.49
CA LYS A 184 21.62 19.31 -10.68
C LYS A 184 21.78 19.63 -12.15
N GLU A 185 21.72 20.90 -12.52
CA GLU A 185 21.79 21.36 -13.92
C GLU A 185 23.07 20.91 -14.65
N ASP A 186 24.16 20.68 -13.92
CA ASP A 186 25.42 20.19 -14.47
C ASP A 186 25.47 18.66 -14.62
N GLY A 187 24.39 17.96 -14.28
CA GLY A 187 24.23 16.51 -14.32
C GLY A 187 24.77 15.78 -13.09
N SER A 188 25.32 16.47 -12.09
CA SER A 188 25.71 15.86 -10.80
C SER A 188 24.48 15.60 -9.91
N LEU A 189 24.68 14.83 -8.84
CA LEU A 189 23.63 14.47 -7.88
C LEU A 189 23.91 15.13 -6.52
N GLU A 190 22.88 15.66 -5.89
CA GLU A 190 22.89 15.99 -4.46
C GLU A 190 22.80 14.69 -3.65
N GLY A 191 23.82 14.43 -2.83
CA GLY A 191 23.95 13.18 -2.09
C GLY A 191 22.96 13.06 -0.93
N LEU A 192 22.69 11.81 -0.56
CA LEU A 192 21.88 11.42 0.59
C LEU A 192 22.75 10.61 1.58
N ASN A 193 22.45 10.73 2.88
CA ASN A 193 23.05 9.92 3.94
C ASN A 193 22.20 8.65 4.13
N ASP A 194 22.54 7.59 3.40
CA ASP A 194 21.72 6.39 3.22
C ASP A 194 22.52 5.08 3.27
N GLU A 195 23.84 5.14 3.47
CA GLU A 195 24.74 3.99 3.49
C GLU A 195 24.29 2.92 4.50
N GLU A 196 24.01 3.33 5.74
CA GLU A 196 23.53 2.42 6.79
C GLU A 196 22.14 1.83 6.47
N MET A 197 21.29 2.62 5.78
CA MET A 197 19.98 2.14 5.35
C MET A 197 20.13 1.05 4.28
N ILE A 198 21.03 1.25 3.32
CA ILE A 198 21.32 0.32 2.23
C ILE A 198 21.91 -0.98 2.79
N ASP A 199 22.91 -0.89 3.66
CA ASP A 199 23.52 -2.05 4.32
C ASP A 199 22.48 -2.85 5.11
N THR A 200 21.59 -2.17 5.82
CA THR A 200 20.51 -2.80 6.57
C THR A 200 19.51 -3.48 5.63
N ALA A 201 19.12 -2.84 4.52
CA ALA A 201 18.22 -3.41 3.54
C ALA A 201 18.80 -4.70 2.93
N LEU A 202 20.06 -4.67 2.51
CA LEU A 202 20.78 -5.82 1.97
C LEU A 202 20.86 -6.97 3.00
N SER A 203 21.16 -6.68 4.26
CA SER A 203 21.21 -7.68 5.34
C SER A 203 19.87 -8.41 5.57
N LYS A 204 18.77 -7.81 5.12
CA LYS A 204 17.40 -8.33 5.24
C LYS A 204 16.83 -8.86 3.91
N ASN A 205 17.69 -9.01 2.91
CA ASN A 205 17.32 -9.45 1.57
C ASN A 205 16.23 -8.54 0.96
N ILE A 206 16.39 -7.23 1.13
CA ILE A 206 15.55 -6.18 0.53
C ILE A 206 16.42 -5.49 -0.52
N THR A 207 15.85 -5.25 -1.71
CA THR A 207 16.52 -4.57 -2.81
C THR A 207 16.55 -3.06 -2.53
N PRO A 208 17.71 -2.45 -2.21
CA PRO A 208 17.80 -1.00 -2.13
C PRO A 208 17.56 -0.41 -3.52
N MET A 209 16.60 0.52 -3.61
CA MET A 209 16.23 1.21 -4.85
C MET A 209 16.57 2.70 -4.73
N MET A 210 17.51 3.16 -5.54
CA MET A 210 17.90 4.57 -5.59
C MET A 210 16.76 5.37 -6.19
N SER A 211 16.34 6.45 -5.54
CA SER A 211 15.35 7.39 -6.10
C SER A 211 16.03 8.67 -6.55
N ILE A 212 15.78 9.11 -7.78
CA ILE A 212 16.26 10.41 -8.29
C ILE A 212 15.10 11.33 -8.64
N THR A 213 15.26 12.63 -8.34
CA THR A 213 14.23 13.65 -8.59
C THR A 213 14.78 14.90 -9.26
N ASN A 214 13.90 15.66 -9.91
CA ASN A 214 14.15 17.02 -10.41
C ASN A 214 13.53 18.12 -9.52
N PHE A 215 12.83 17.76 -8.44
CA PHE A 215 12.02 18.69 -7.65
C PHE A 215 12.37 18.63 -6.16
N THR A 216 11.84 19.58 -5.40
CA THR A 216 11.83 19.55 -3.93
C THR A 216 10.43 19.87 -3.41
N SER A 217 10.25 19.90 -2.09
CA SER A 217 8.98 20.35 -1.47
C SER A 217 8.61 21.80 -1.81
N THR A 218 9.54 22.61 -2.33
CA THR A 218 9.37 24.03 -2.65
C THR A 218 9.61 24.38 -4.12
N GLU A 219 10.19 23.48 -4.90
CA GLU A 219 10.58 23.72 -6.29
C GLU A 219 9.94 22.67 -7.20
N ALA A 220 9.16 23.10 -8.20
CA ALA A 220 8.48 22.19 -9.12
C ALA A 220 9.43 21.40 -10.06
N GLY A 221 10.65 21.89 -10.28
CA GLY A 221 11.67 21.16 -11.04
C GLY A 221 11.59 21.24 -12.57
N SER A 222 10.61 21.94 -13.14
CA SER A 222 10.39 21.97 -14.61
C SER A 222 11.59 22.49 -15.40
N ASN A 223 12.20 23.61 -14.98
CA ASN A 223 13.37 24.18 -15.67
C ASN A 223 14.59 23.26 -15.56
N LEU A 224 14.81 22.67 -14.39
CA LEU A 224 15.90 21.73 -14.17
C LEU A 224 15.74 20.48 -15.05
N ALA A 225 14.52 19.93 -15.12
CA ALA A 225 14.21 18.84 -16.05
C ALA A 225 14.49 19.26 -17.50
N HIS A 226 14.05 20.45 -17.93
CA HIS A 226 14.30 20.94 -19.29
C HIS A 226 15.79 21.04 -19.62
N VAL A 227 16.61 21.59 -18.72
CA VAL A 227 18.07 21.71 -18.91
C VAL A 227 18.70 20.33 -19.13
N ILE A 228 18.35 19.35 -18.32
CA ILE A 228 18.87 17.99 -18.44
C ILE A 228 18.33 17.28 -19.68
N LEU A 229 17.01 17.33 -19.88
CA LEU A 229 16.33 16.57 -20.91
C LEU A 229 16.60 17.11 -22.31
N SER A 230 16.78 18.42 -22.49
CA SER A 230 17.07 19.00 -23.82
C SER A 230 18.49 18.69 -24.32
N SER A 231 19.42 18.26 -23.45
CA SER A 231 20.82 18.01 -23.79
C SER A 231 21.20 16.52 -23.73
N SER A 232 21.63 15.93 -24.85
CA SER A 232 22.05 14.52 -24.86
C SER A 232 23.24 14.24 -23.96
N SER A 233 24.20 15.16 -23.89
CA SER A 233 25.39 15.01 -23.04
C SER A 233 25.03 15.06 -21.55
N LEU A 234 24.05 15.87 -21.15
CA LEU A 234 23.59 15.94 -19.76
C LEU A 234 22.76 14.71 -19.38
N ARG A 235 21.88 14.22 -20.26
CA ARG A 235 21.17 12.95 -20.04
C ARG A 235 22.15 11.80 -19.79
N GLU A 236 23.17 11.65 -20.64
CA GLU A 236 24.21 10.62 -20.47
C GLU A 236 25.01 10.81 -19.18
N LYS A 237 25.35 12.06 -18.83
CA LYS A 237 26.11 12.36 -17.61
C LYS A 237 25.34 12.02 -16.35
N VAL A 238 24.05 12.36 -16.27
CA VAL A 238 23.18 11.99 -15.14
C VAL A 238 23.16 10.48 -14.98
N ILE A 239 22.92 9.72 -16.05
CA ILE A 239 22.82 8.26 -15.99
C ILE A 239 24.16 7.63 -15.56
N LYS A 240 25.30 8.16 -16.02
CA LYS A 240 26.64 7.70 -15.58
C LYS A 240 26.86 7.96 -14.09
N ASN A 241 26.56 9.16 -13.62
CA ASN A 241 26.69 9.51 -12.20
C ASN A 241 25.76 8.65 -11.32
N VAL A 242 24.55 8.34 -11.81
CA VAL A 242 23.64 7.40 -11.14
C VAL A 242 24.27 6.01 -11.05
N LEU A 243 24.80 5.47 -12.15
CA LEU A 243 25.46 4.16 -12.14
C LEU A 243 26.65 4.13 -11.17
N GLU A 244 27.48 5.17 -11.15
CA GLU A 244 28.62 5.29 -10.22
C GLU A 244 28.15 5.23 -8.76
N VAL A 245 27.16 6.04 -8.38
CA VAL A 245 26.60 6.01 -7.01
C VAL A 245 25.98 4.65 -6.69
N MET A 246 25.27 4.05 -7.65
CA MET A 246 24.64 2.75 -7.44
C MET A 246 25.68 1.65 -7.20
N ASP A 247 26.75 1.62 -8.00
CA ASP A 247 27.86 0.68 -7.85
C ASP A 247 28.58 0.89 -6.51
N ASP A 248 28.88 2.14 -6.17
CA ASP A 248 29.65 2.49 -4.96
C ASP A 248 28.90 2.16 -3.67
N LYS A 249 27.58 2.42 -3.64
CA LYS A 249 26.76 2.23 -2.44
C LYS A 249 26.02 0.89 -2.39
N GLY A 250 26.00 0.11 -3.48
CA GLY A 250 25.35 -1.19 -3.52
C GLY A 250 23.85 -1.16 -3.85
N TYR A 251 23.36 -0.08 -4.46
CA TYR A 251 22.02 -0.06 -5.05
C TYR A 251 21.90 -1.07 -6.19
N THR A 252 20.71 -1.63 -6.37
CA THR A 252 20.45 -2.63 -7.43
C THR A 252 19.17 -2.37 -8.22
N ALA A 253 18.46 -1.30 -7.87
CA ALA A 253 17.33 -0.77 -8.60
C ALA A 253 17.39 0.75 -8.63
N LEU A 254 16.85 1.35 -9.68
CA LEU A 254 16.68 2.79 -9.86
C LEU A 254 15.19 3.12 -10.01
N ASN A 255 14.74 4.19 -9.38
CA ASN A 255 13.46 4.83 -9.61
C ASN A 255 13.70 6.27 -10.07
N ILE A 256 13.23 6.59 -11.28
CA ILE A 256 13.31 7.94 -11.85
C ILE A 256 11.96 8.62 -11.64
N ASP A 257 11.95 9.61 -10.74
CA ASP A 257 10.77 10.37 -10.33
C ASP A 257 10.91 11.83 -10.78
N PHE A 258 10.69 12.07 -12.08
CA PHE A 258 10.72 13.43 -12.61
C PHE A 258 9.28 13.96 -12.72
N GLU A 259 8.96 14.97 -11.94
CA GLU A 259 7.64 15.59 -11.93
C GLU A 259 7.64 16.97 -12.60
N ASN A 260 6.46 17.42 -13.04
CA ASN A 260 6.26 18.71 -13.71
C ASN A 260 7.21 18.94 -14.90
N VAL A 261 7.53 17.87 -15.64
CA VAL A 261 8.34 17.95 -16.86
C VAL A 261 7.52 18.65 -17.96
N LEU A 262 8.15 19.59 -18.67
CA LEU A 262 7.46 20.36 -19.70
C LEU A 262 6.94 19.43 -20.82
N PRO A 263 5.75 19.69 -21.40
CA PRO A 263 5.19 18.85 -22.47
C PRO A 263 6.14 18.65 -23.65
N GLU A 264 6.91 19.67 -24.04
CA GLU A 264 7.90 19.60 -25.12
C GLU A 264 9.06 18.62 -24.84
N ASP A 265 9.31 18.29 -23.58
CA ASP A 265 10.38 17.38 -23.17
C ASP A 265 9.94 15.92 -23.06
N ARG A 266 8.67 15.60 -23.32
CA ARG A 266 8.13 14.23 -23.28
C ARG A 266 9.03 13.20 -23.97
N GLU A 267 9.38 13.44 -25.23
CA GLU A 267 10.21 12.50 -26.00
C GLU A 267 11.67 12.46 -25.50
N ASN A 268 12.15 13.54 -24.91
CA ASN A 268 13.46 13.56 -24.30
C ASN A 268 13.49 12.81 -22.97
N TYR A 269 12.39 12.83 -22.22
CA TYR A 269 12.22 12.00 -21.03
C TYR A 269 12.20 10.52 -21.40
N ASN A 270 11.44 10.12 -22.43
CA ASN A 270 11.46 8.77 -22.98
C ASN A 270 12.89 8.31 -23.35
N LYS A 271 13.69 9.18 -23.97
CA LYS A 271 15.10 8.88 -24.30
C LYS A 271 15.98 8.73 -23.06
N LEU A 272 15.80 9.56 -22.03
CA LEU A 272 16.52 9.40 -20.76
C LEU A 272 16.22 8.02 -20.15
N LEU A 273 14.95 7.62 -20.10
CA LEU A 273 14.55 6.31 -19.58
C LEU A 273 15.17 5.16 -20.38
N GLN A 274 15.14 5.25 -21.72
CA GLN A 274 15.75 4.23 -22.57
C GLN A 274 17.25 4.12 -22.33
N SER A 275 17.96 5.25 -22.26
CA SER A 275 19.41 5.24 -21.97
C SER A 275 19.73 4.72 -20.57
N ALA A 276 18.87 4.99 -19.58
CA ALA A 276 19.03 4.45 -18.23
C ALA A 276 18.88 2.93 -18.22
N VAL A 277 17.83 2.41 -18.86
CA VAL A 277 17.59 0.97 -19.04
C VAL A 277 18.75 0.30 -19.78
N ASP A 278 19.14 0.84 -20.95
CA ASP A 278 20.21 0.28 -21.78
C ASP A 278 21.53 0.14 -21.00
N LEU A 279 21.87 1.14 -20.17
CA LEU A 279 23.09 1.10 -19.37
C LEU A 279 22.95 0.19 -18.14
N LEU A 280 21.90 0.36 -17.35
CA LEU A 280 21.76 -0.29 -16.04
C LEU A 280 21.46 -1.79 -16.17
N HIS A 281 20.78 -2.20 -17.24
CA HIS A 281 20.55 -3.63 -17.53
C HIS A 281 21.86 -4.37 -17.82
N THR A 282 22.92 -3.70 -18.30
CA THR A 282 24.25 -4.34 -18.45
C THR A 282 24.86 -4.80 -17.13
N ARG A 283 24.39 -4.25 -16.00
CA ARG A 283 24.76 -4.64 -14.63
C ARG A 283 23.73 -5.53 -13.95
N GLY A 284 22.63 -5.85 -14.65
CA GLY A 284 21.49 -6.56 -14.06
C GLY A 284 20.69 -5.73 -13.07
N TYR A 285 20.80 -4.40 -13.12
CA TYR A 285 20.01 -3.50 -12.27
C TYR A 285 18.63 -3.27 -12.84
N ILE A 286 17.65 -3.10 -11.96
CA ILE A 286 16.25 -2.86 -12.31
C ILE A 286 16.02 -1.35 -12.47
N VAL A 287 15.23 -0.94 -13.47
CA VAL A 287 14.88 0.47 -13.69
C VAL A 287 13.37 0.65 -13.66
N SER A 288 12.91 1.62 -12.90
CA SER A 288 11.51 2.01 -12.76
C SER A 288 11.33 3.51 -12.89
N THR A 289 10.08 3.94 -13.06
CA THR A 289 9.71 5.36 -13.13
C THR A 289 8.41 5.60 -12.38
N ALA A 290 8.31 6.75 -11.72
CA ALA A 290 7.06 7.22 -11.14
C ALA A 290 6.18 7.89 -12.21
N LEU A 291 4.87 7.70 -12.12
CA LEU A 291 3.91 8.26 -13.07
C LEU A 291 2.82 9.05 -12.33
N ALA A 292 2.61 10.30 -12.73
CA ALA A 292 1.47 11.09 -12.28
C ALA A 292 0.16 10.38 -12.64
N PRO A 293 -0.89 10.46 -11.80
CA PRO A 293 -2.13 9.72 -12.01
C PRO A 293 -2.92 10.27 -13.21
N LYS A 294 -2.92 9.51 -14.31
CA LYS A 294 -3.69 9.82 -15.52
C LYS A 294 -4.89 8.89 -15.66
N THR A 295 -5.98 9.43 -16.19
CA THR A 295 -7.21 8.67 -16.50
C THR A 295 -7.49 8.57 -18.01
N SER A 296 -6.70 9.27 -18.83
CA SER A 296 -6.75 9.25 -20.29
C SER A 296 -5.45 9.76 -20.88
N THR A 297 -5.24 9.50 -22.17
CA THR A 297 -4.06 9.98 -22.92
C THR A 297 -4.05 11.50 -23.02
N GLU A 298 -5.22 12.10 -23.25
CA GLU A 298 -5.47 13.52 -23.53
C GLU A 298 -5.44 14.40 -22.27
N GLN A 299 -5.27 13.81 -21.08
CA GLN A 299 -5.19 14.57 -19.83
C GLN A 299 -4.00 15.55 -19.88
N SER A 300 -4.33 16.84 -19.92
CA SER A 300 -3.39 17.96 -20.00
C SER A 300 -2.93 18.45 -18.63
N GLY A 301 -1.84 19.21 -18.59
CA GLY A 301 -1.23 19.81 -17.42
C GLY A 301 0.23 19.38 -17.30
N VAL A 302 1.07 20.29 -16.80
CA VAL A 302 2.53 20.09 -16.69
C VAL A 302 2.91 18.84 -15.89
N LEU A 303 2.06 18.40 -14.96
CA LEU A 303 2.26 17.17 -14.19
C LEU A 303 2.08 15.88 -15.02
N TYR A 304 1.32 15.93 -16.13
CA TYR A 304 0.79 14.75 -16.82
C TYR A 304 1.32 14.56 -18.25
N GLU A 305 1.54 15.64 -19.00
CA GLU A 305 1.74 15.56 -20.46
C GLU A 305 3.03 14.83 -20.86
N ALA A 306 4.10 15.05 -20.10
CA ALA A 306 5.39 14.41 -20.29
C ALA A 306 5.44 12.95 -19.77
N HIS A 307 4.45 12.51 -19.00
CA HIS A 307 4.32 11.13 -18.54
C HIS A 307 3.64 10.26 -19.62
N ASP A 308 4.48 9.70 -20.49
CA ASP A 308 4.08 8.79 -21.55
C ASP A 308 3.91 7.36 -21.01
N TYR A 309 2.71 7.02 -20.56
CA TYR A 309 2.42 5.72 -19.95
C TYR A 309 2.84 4.53 -20.84
N GLU A 310 2.53 4.57 -22.13
CA GLU A 310 2.86 3.49 -23.06
C GLU A 310 4.38 3.35 -23.23
N ALA A 311 5.09 4.46 -23.44
CA ALA A 311 6.54 4.43 -23.56
C ALA A 311 7.22 4.01 -22.25
N HIS A 312 6.83 4.56 -21.11
CA HIS A 312 7.38 4.23 -19.80
C HIS A 312 7.16 2.75 -19.47
N GLY A 313 5.95 2.22 -19.70
CA GLY A 313 5.63 0.81 -19.48
C GLY A 313 6.35 -0.15 -20.44
N ARG A 314 6.62 0.27 -21.68
CA ARG A 314 7.44 -0.49 -22.63
C ARG A 314 8.92 -0.51 -22.23
N ILE A 315 9.46 0.64 -21.83
CA ILE A 315 10.90 0.85 -21.59
C ILE A 315 11.34 0.26 -20.24
N THR A 316 10.65 0.61 -19.16
CA THR A 316 11.08 0.29 -17.79
C THR A 316 10.63 -1.11 -17.34
N ASP A 317 11.27 -1.64 -16.29
CA ASP A 317 10.91 -2.93 -15.69
C ASP A 317 9.55 -2.89 -14.99
N PHE A 318 9.24 -1.76 -14.35
CA PHE A 318 7.95 -1.46 -13.76
C PHE A 318 7.74 0.06 -13.58
N VAL A 319 6.49 0.45 -13.40
CA VAL A 319 6.07 1.83 -13.11
C VAL A 319 5.43 1.90 -11.72
N VAL A 320 5.58 3.04 -11.05
CA VAL A 320 4.89 3.36 -9.79
C VAL A 320 3.83 4.42 -10.07
N LEU A 321 2.55 4.06 -10.00
CA LEU A 321 1.48 5.03 -10.18
C LEU A 321 1.33 5.86 -8.91
N MET A 322 1.44 7.18 -8.98
CA MET A 322 1.26 8.09 -7.85
C MET A 322 -0.24 8.31 -7.55
N THR A 323 -0.95 7.23 -7.24
CA THR A 323 -2.40 7.19 -7.00
C THR A 323 -2.79 7.71 -5.61
N TYR A 324 -2.32 8.91 -5.28
CA TYR A 324 -2.64 9.65 -4.05
C TYR A 324 -2.55 11.17 -4.32
N GLU A 325 -2.80 12.01 -3.30
CA GLU A 325 -2.83 13.48 -3.38
C GLU A 325 -4.07 14.13 -4.03
N TRP A 326 -5.22 13.45 -4.14
CA TRP A 326 -6.47 14.15 -4.46
C TRP A 326 -6.84 15.14 -3.35
N GLY A 327 -6.88 14.66 -2.10
CA GLY A 327 -6.89 15.50 -0.91
C GLY A 327 -5.53 16.14 -0.65
N TYR A 328 -5.06 16.98 -1.58
CA TYR A 328 -3.78 17.69 -1.56
C TYR A 328 -3.66 18.65 -0.37
N ARG A 329 -2.46 18.80 0.22
CA ARG A 329 -2.25 19.60 1.44
C ARG A 329 -2.62 21.08 1.29
N MET A 330 -2.49 21.66 0.09
CA MET A 330 -2.91 23.05 -0.19
C MET A 330 -4.27 23.12 -0.91
N GLY A 331 -4.90 21.96 -1.12
CA GLY A 331 -6.24 21.83 -1.69
C GLY A 331 -7.30 21.73 -0.60
N PRO A 332 -8.59 21.74 -0.98
CA PRO A 332 -9.68 21.58 -0.02
C PRO A 332 -9.67 20.18 0.62
N PRO A 333 -10.30 20.02 1.81
CA PRO A 333 -10.41 18.73 2.48
C PRO A 333 -11.19 17.72 1.62
N GLN A 334 -10.60 16.55 1.42
CA GLN A 334 -11.20 15.35 0.82
C GLN A 334 -10.28 14.14 1.07
N ALA A 335 -10.74 12.94 0.70
CA ALA A 335 -9.92 11.73 0.75
C ALA A 335 -8.58 11.91 0.00
N ILE A 336 -7.49 11.41 0.59
CA ILE A 336 -6.14 11.59 0.02
C ILE A 336 -5.95 10.68 -1.21
N SER A 337 -6.48 9.45 -1.17
CA SER A 337 -6.49 8.51 -2.30
C SER A 337 -7.88 7.85 -2.47
N PRO A 338 -8.87 8.58 -2.98
CA PRO A 338 -10.21 8.03 -3.19
C PRO A 338 -10.16 6.84 -4.16
N LEU A 339 -10.64 5.67 -3.72
CA LEU A 339 -10.48 4.40 -4.43
C LEU A 339 -11.14 4.40 -5.83
N ASP A 340 -12.25 5.11 -5.99
CA ASP A 340 -12.92 5.28 -7.29
C ASP A 340 -12.03 6.02 -8.31
N GLN A 341 -11.19 6.96 -7.85
CA GLN A 341 -10.22 7.64 -8.72
C GLN A 341 -8.98 6.79 -8.95
N MET A 342 -8.48 6.08 -7.91
CA MET A 342 -7.39 5.11 -8.08
C MET A 342 -7.74 4.07 -9.14
N ARG A 343 -8.98 3.57 -9.13
CA ARG A 343 -9.48 2.60 -10.11
C ARG A 343 -9.41 3.15 -11.53
N LYS A 344 -9.87 4.37 -11.79
CA LYS A 344 -9.80 5.01 -13.12
C LYS A 344 -8.36 5.11 -13.63
N VAL A 345 -7.42 5.42 -12.73
CA VAL A 345 -5.99 5.49 -13.10
C VAL A 345 -5.44 4.10 -13.43
N VAL A 346 -5.78 3.09 -12.63
CA VAL A 346 -5.38 1.70 -12.89
C VAL A 346 -5.98 1.18 -14.20
N GLU A 347 -7.25 1.42 -14.47
CA GLU A 347 -7.93 1.01 -15.70
C GLU A 347 -7.30 1.65 -16.94
N TYR A 348 -6.98 2.94 -16.87
CA TYR A 348 -6.23 3.61 -17.94
C TYR A 348 -4.83 3.01 -18.08
N ALA A 349 -4.09 2.84 -16.99
CA ALA A 349 -2.75 2.25 -17.03
C ALA A 349 -2.74 0.87 -17.70
N LEU A 350 -3.71 0.02 -17.36
CA LEU A 350 -3.85 -1.33 -17.94
C LEU A 350 -4.20 -1.34 -19.43
N SER A 351 -4.73 -0.24 -19.96
CA SER A 351 -4.98 -0.12 -21.41
C SER A 351 -3.67 -0.01 -22.22
N VAL A 352 -2.56 0.37 -21.58
CA VAL A 352 -1.27 0.68 -22.23
C VAL A 352 -0.03 0.08 -21.55
N ILE A 353 -0.16 -0.49 -20.34
CA ILE A 353 0.92 -1.10 -19.56
C ILE A 353 0.48 -2.48 -19.05
N PRO A 354 1.30 -3.54 -19.21
CA PRO A 354 1.01 -4.85 -18.62
C PRO A 354 0.86 -4.80 -17.09
N ALA A 355 -0.13 -5.51 -16.54
CA ALA A 355 -0.46 -5.48 -15.11
C ALA A 355 0.74 -5.84 -14.20
N GLU A 356 1.56 -6.80 -14.63
CA GLU A 356 2.77 -7.26 -13.95
C GLU A 356 3.91 -6.23 -13.90
N LYS A 357 3.73 -5.06 -14.53
CA LYS A 357 4.63 -3.91 -14.44
C LYS A 357 4.08 -2.76 -13.59
N ILE A 358 2.87 -2.87 -13.04
CA ILE A 358 2.22 -1.75 -12.36
C ILE A 358 2.29 -1.90 -10.84
N PHE A 359 2.92 -0.95 -10.17
CA PHE A 359 2.77 -0.74 -8.72
C PHE A 359 1.64 0.26 -8.44
N LEU A 360 0.74 -0.12 -7.55
CA LEU A 360 -0.26 0.78 -6.99
C LEU A 360 0.41 1.66 -5.91
N GLY A 361 0.45 2.97 -6.12
CA GLY A 361 0.91 3.91 -5.10
C GLY A 361 -0.12 4.01 -3.97
N PHE A 362 0.35 3.89 -2.73
CA PHE A 362 -0.50 3.92 -1.55
C PHE A 362 0.13 4.78 -0.46
N GLN A 363 -0.48 5.92 -0.18
CA GLN A 363 -0.10 6.79 0.92
C GLN A 363 -0.53 6.24 2.29
N ILE A 364 0.29 6.43 3.31
CA ILE A 364 0.03 5.93 4.69
C ILE A 364 -0.01 7.02 5.75
N TYR A 365 -0.33 8.26 5.36
CA TYR A 365 -0.55 9.39 6.25
C TYR A 365 -1.99 9.89 6.23
N ALA A 366 -2.28 10.76 7.19
CA ALA A 366 -3.51 11.49 7.42
C ALA A 366 -3.28 12.99 7.17
N ARG A 367 -4.38 13.72 7.00
CA ARG A 367 -4.37 15.18 6.92
C ARG A 367 -5.50 15.81 7.71
N ASP A 368 -5.22 16.98 8.29
CA ASP A 368 -6.15 17.80 9.06
C ASP A 368 -6.21 19.21 8.49
N TRP A 369 -7.38 19.56 7.97
CA TRP A 369 -7.66 20.87 7.41
C TRP A 369 -8.43 21.72 8.40
N LEU A 370 -7.99 22.96 8.57
CA LEU A 370 -8.77 24.00 9.22
C LEU A 370 -9.96 24.41 8.34
N LEU A 371 -11.13 24.61 8.95
CA LEU A 371 -12.35 25.04 8.29
C LEU A 371 -12.78 26.47 8.70
N PRO A 372 -13.38 27.25 7.78
CA PRO A 372 -13.50 26.95 6.34
C PRO A 372 -12.11 26.99 5.67
N HIS A 373 -11.89 26.10 4.69
CA HIS A 373 -10.63 26.06 3.95
C HIS A 373 -10.42 27.36 3.16
N VAL A 374 -9.21 27.91 3.25
CA VAL A 374 -8.77 29.08 2.48
C VAL A 374 -7.71 28.62 1.47
N HIS A 375 -7.84 29.02 0.21
CA HIS A 375 -6.88 28.64 -0.83
C HIS A 375 -5.43 29.00 -0.43
N GLY A 376 -4.50 28.05 -0.57
CA GLY A 376 -3.11 28.19 -0.17
C GLY A 376 -2.86 27.95 1.33
N GLN A 377 -3.91 27.69 2.12
CA GLN A 377 -3.75 27.19 3.47
C GLN A 377 -3.28 25.73 3.43
N GLU A 378 -2.25 25.44 4.19
CA GLU A 378 -1.70 24.10 4.30
C GLU A 378 -2.39 23.29 5.40
N ALA A 379 -2.80 22.07 5.06
CA ALA A 379 -3.23 21.04 6.00
C ALA A 379 -2.04 20.37 6.68
N GLU A 380 -2.18 20.09 7.97
CA GLU A 380 -1.18 19.34 8.71
C GLU A 380 -1.17 17.88 8.24
N THR A 381 0.02 17.30 7.99
CA THR A 381 0.19 15.89 7.62
C THR A 381 0.78 15.10 8.79
N PHE A 382 0.16 13.98 9.16
CA PHE A 382 0.55 13.14 10.32
C PHE A 382 0.11 11.69 10.12
N SER A 383 0.27 10.81 11.12
CA SER A 383 -0.02 9.39 10.97
C SER A 383 -1.51 9.03 11.18
N PRO A 384 -1.99 7.90 10.63
CA PRO A 384 -3.30 7.35 10.98
C PRO A 384 -3.51 7.11 12.49
N GLN A 385 -2.44 6.75 13.20
CA GLN A 385 -2.50 6.57 14.66
C GLN A 385 -2.74 7.91 15.38
N GLU A 386 -2.14 9.00 14.90
CA GLU A 386 -2.41 10.33 15.43
C GLU A 386 -3.83 10.81 15.05
N ALA A 387 -4.35 10.45 13.87
CA ALA A 387 -5.75 10.70 13.50
C ALA A 387 -6.71 10.03 14.49
N MET A 388 -6.42 8.78 14.90
CA MET A 388 -7.20 8.08 15.91
C MET A 388 -7.15 8.77 17.27
N ARG A 389 -5.95 9.18 17.70
CA ARG A 389 -5.77 9.88 18.98
C ARG A 389 -6.55 11.20 19.04
N ARG A 390 -6.56 11.98 17.94
CA ARG A 390 -7.35 13.21 17.83
C ARG A 390 -8.84 12.94 17.87
N ALA A 391 -9.34 11.93 17.17
CA ALA A 391 -10.76 11.55 17.22
C ALA A 391 -11.20 11.23 18.66
N ILE A 392 -10.39 10.47 19.41
CA ILE A 392 -10.65 10.16 20.82
C ILE A 392 -10.60 11.44 21.68
N LYS A 393 -9.55 12.26 21.52
CA LYS A 393 -9.36 13.51 22.28
C LYS A 393 -10.57 14.44 22.18
N TYR A 394 -11.12 14.60 20.98
CA TYR A 394 -12.22 15.53 20.72
C TYR A 394 -13.61 14.85 20.72
N GLY A 395 -13.70 13.57 21.07
CA GLY A 395 -14.96 12.82 21.09
C GLY A 395 -15.63 12.69 19.72
N ALA A 396 -14.86 12.74 18.64
CA ALA A 396 -15.36 12.66 17.27
C ALA A 396 -15.65 11.20 16.89
N SER A 397 -16.84 10.96 16.34
CA SER A 397 -17.17 9.68 15.71
C SER A 397 -16.54 9.62 14.32
N ILE A 398 -15.85 8.53 14.02
CA ILE A 398 -15.19 8.30 12.74
C ILE A 398 -16.24 7.84 11.74
N GLN A 399 -16.38 8.62 10.67
CA GLN A 399 -17.22 8.30 9.53
C GLN A 399 -16.39 7.56 8.46
N TYR A 400 -17.07 6.95 7.50
CA TYR A 400 -16.44 6.27 6.37
C TYR A 400 -17.16 6.64 5.08
N ASP A 401 -16.42 7.14 4.11
CA ASP A 401 -16.96 7.40 2.78
C ASP A 401 -16.87 6.10 1.95
N PRO A 402 -18.01 5.49 1.56
CA PRO A 402 -18.01 4.23 0.83
C PRO A 402 -17.60 4.36 -0.64
N THR A 403 -17.60 5.56 -1.21
CA THR A 403 -17.15 5.81 -2.59
C THR A 403 -15.64 5.96 -2.62
N ALA A 404 -15.12 6.86 -1.78
CA ALA A 404 -13.69 7.06 -1.65
C ALA A 404 -12.99 5.89 -0.95
N GLN A 405 -13.74 5.09 -0.19
CA GLN A 405 -13.23 4.02 0.68
C GLN A 405 -12.19 4.55 1.67
N SER A 406 -12.49 5.70 2.30
CA SER A 406 -11.60 6.38 3.24
C SER A 406 -12.36 6.84 4.50
N PRO A 407 -11.76 6.70 5.70
CA PRO A 407 -12.31 7.24 6.92
C PRO A 407 -12.08 8.76 7.03
N PHE A 408 -13.01 9.43 7.69
CA PHE A 408 -12.90 10.86 8.01
C PHE A 408 -13.68 11.24 9.26
N TYR A 409 -13.41 12.40 9.83
CA TYR A 409 -14.25 13.01 10.85
C TYR A 409 -14.05 14.52 10.90
N ARG A 410 -14.94 15.19 11.64
CA ARG A 410 -14.81 16.62 11.97
C ARG A 410 -14.74 16.79 13.47
N TYR A 411 -14.03 17.83 13.91
CA TYR A 411 -13.99 18.23 15.32
C TYR A 411 -13.84 19.74 15.47
N THR A 412 -13.99 20.24 16.69
CA THR A 412 -13.73 21.63 17.05
C THR A 412 -12.59 21.68 18.06
N ASP A 413 -11.55 22.46 17.77
CA ASP A 413 -10.40 22.62 18.65
C ASP A 413 -10.72 23.49 19.89
N GLU A 414 -9.76 23.60 20.80
CA GLU A 414 -9.87 24.38 22.02
C GLU A 414 -10.05 25.90 21.77
N LYS A 415 -9.79 26.37 20.55
CA LYS A 415 -9.95 27.76 20.11
C LYS A 415 -11.28 28.00 19.41
N GLY A 416 -12.16 26.99 19.37
CA GLY A 416 -13.45 27.06 18.69
C GLY A 416 -13.35 26.96 17.16
N LYS A 417 -12.21 26.52 16.63
CA LYS A 417 -12.00 26.35 15.19
C LYS A 417 -12.44 24.97 14.74
N ALA A 418 -13.13 24.90 13.60
CA ALA A 418 -13.57 23.63 13.03
C ALA A 418 -12.47 22.98 12.19
N HIS A 419 -12.41 21.66 12.21
CA HIS A 419 -11.41 20.85 11.51
C HIS A 419 -12.09 19.71 10.75
N GLU A 420 -11.48 19.27 9.65
CA GLU A 420 -11.83 18.05 8.94
C GLU A 420 -10.58 17.20 8.72
N VAL A 421 -10.65 15.94 9.14
CA VAL A 421 -9.54 14.98 9.08
C VAL A 421 -9.89 13.86 8.11
N TRP A 422 -9.03 13.61 7.13
CA TRP A 422 -9.08 12.42 6.26
C TRP A 422 -7.82 11.58 6.48
N PHE A 423 -7.99 10.27 6.57
CA PHE A 423 -6.88 9.36 6.87
C PHE A 423 -7.12 7.98 6.25
N GLU A 424 -6.28 7.02 6.62
CA GLU A 424 -6.36 5.63 6.19
C GLU A 424 -6.57 4.72 7.40
N ASP A 425 -7.36 3.66 7.26
CA ASP A 425 -7.55 2.66 8.31
C ASP A 425 -7.71 1.25 7.73
N ALA A 426 -7.88 0.25 8.60
CA ALA A 426 -7.91 -1.15 8.19
C ALA A 426 -8.89 -1.43 7.03
N ARG A 427 -10.02 -0.71 6.96
CA ARG A 427 -10.99 -0.83 5.87
C ARG A 427 -10.42 -0.32 4.56
N SER A 428 -9.88 0.90 4.55
CA SER A 428 -9.34 1.52 3.33
C SER A 428 -8.08 0.80 2.81
N ALA A 429 -7.23 0.26 3.70
CA ALA A 429 -6.12 -0.59 3.30
C ALA A 429 -6.59 -1.90 2.64
N GLN A 430 -7.58 -2.59 3.24
CA GLN A 430 -8.12 -3.82 2.67
C GLN A 430 -8.74 -3.58 1.30
N ALA A 431 -9.50 -2.50 1.11
CA ALA A 431 -10.10 -2.17 -0.18
C ALA A 431 -9.04 -1.94 -1.27
N LYS A 432 -7.93 -1.25 -0.94
CA LYS A 432 -6.80 -1.06 -1.87
C LYS A 432 -6.04 -2.37 -2.16
N PHE A 433 -5.99 -3.29 -1.19
CA PHE A 433 -5.42 -4.62 -1.40
C PHE A 433 -6.28 -5.47 -2.32
N GLU A 434 -7.61 -5.42 -2.21
CA GLU A 434 -8.51 -6.06 -3.16
C GLU A 434 -8.36 -5.46 -4.55
N LEU A 435 -8.29 -4.13 -4.69
CA LEU A 435 -8.00 -3.47 -5.98
C LEU A 435 -6.72 -4.03 -6.64
N ALA A 436 -5.63 -4.17 -5.88
CA ALA A 436 -4.38 -4.73 -6.39
C ALA A 436 -4.51 -6.23 -6.79
N LYS A 437 -5.37 -7.00 -6.12
CA LYS A 437 -5.64 -8.41 -6.48
C LYS A 437 -6.51 -8.53 -7.72
N ASP A 438 -7.60 -7.77 -7.79
CA ASP A 438 -8.59 -7.82 -8.86
C ASP A 438 -7.96 -7.52 -10.22
N TYR A 439 -7.13 -6.48 -10.27
CA TYR A 439 -6.40 -6.10 -11.47
C TYR A 439 -5.06 -6.83 -11.64
N LYS A 440 -4.72 -7.75 -10.73
CA LYS A 440 -3.47 -8.54 -10.76
C LYS A 440 -2.21 -7.67 -10.92
N LEU A 441 -2.18 -6.52 -10.25
CA LEU A 441 -1.07 -5.57 -10.31
C LEU A 441 0.23 -6.15 -9.75
N ARG A 442 1.40 -5.72 -10.22
CA ARG A 442 2.71 -6.20 -9.73
C ARG A 442 2.84 -6.12 -8.21
N GLY A 443 2.36 -5.03 -7.63
CA GLY A 443 2.67 -4.71 -6.24
C GLY A 443 2.06 -3.44 -5.70
N ILE A 444 2.47 -3.11 -4.48
CA ILE A 444 2.06 -1.92 -3.73
C ILE A 444 3.31 -1.10 -3.40
N SER A 445 3.25 0.21 -3.61
CA SER A 445 4.36 1.13 -3.35
C SER A 445 3.93 2.19 -2.33
N TYR A 446 4.52 2.15 -1.14
CA TYR A 446 4.09 2.98 -0.02
C TYR A 446 4.75 4.37 0.00
N TRP A 447 3.93 5.40 0.19
CA TRP A 447 4.36 6.78 0.43
C TRP A 447 3.89 7.29 1.82
N ALA A 448 4.75 7.44 2.81
CA ALA A 448 6.10 6.93 2.92
C ALA A 448 6.28 6.36 4.34
N LEU A 449 7.34 5.62 4.62
CA LEU A 449 7.65 5.20 5.98
C LEU A 449 7.83 6.43 6.89
N GLY A 450 7.56 6.25 8.19
CA GLY A 450 7.56 7.34 9.18
C GLY A 450 6.17 7.69 9.73
N PHE A 451 5.10 7.15 9.16
CA PHE A 451 3.74 7.28 9.67
C PHE A 451 3.27 5.96 10.29
N PRO A 452 3.23 5.83 11.63
CA PRO A 452 2.76 4.60 12.27
C PRO A 452 1.37 4.19 11.80
N TYR A 453 1.29 2.99 11.23
CA TYR A 453 0.07 2.38 10.73
C TYR A 453 0.14 0.84 10.82
N PRO A 454 0.09 0.28 12.04
CA PRO A 454 0.31 -1.15 12.29
C PRO A 454 -0.69 -2.06 11.57
N GLN A 455 -1.96 -1.61 11.43
CA GLN A 455 -3.00 -2.39 10.76
C GLN A 455 -2.66 -2.64 9.29
N ASN A 456 -2.04 -1.69 8.59
CA ASN A 456 -1.62 -1.86 7.20
C ASN A 456 -0.61 -3.02 7.07
N TRP A 457 0.42 -3.05 7.90
CA TRP A 457 1.46 -4.08 7.82
C TRP A 457 0.93 -5.48 8.17
N ALA A 458 0.08 -5.55 9.19
CA ALA A 458 -0.58 -6.79 9.57
C ALA A 458 -1.50 -7.32 8.46
N LEU A 459 -2.30 -6.45 7.84
CA LEU A 459 -3.16 -6.83 6.71
C LEU A 459 -2.35 -7.15 5.45
N LEU A 460 -1.26 -6.44 5.16
CA LEU A 460 -0.37 -6.74 4.04
C LEU A 460 0.17 -8.17 4.16
N ASN A 461 0.64 -8.54 5.36
CA ASN A 461 1.08 -9.90 5.67
C ASN A 461 -0.06 -10.93 5.59
N ASP A 462 -1.29 -10.57 6.01
CA ASP A 462 -2.46 -11.46 5.94
C ASP A 462 -2.89 -11.72 4.49
N ASN A 463 -2.79 -10.72 3.62
CA ASN A 463 -3.31 -10.74 2.26
C ASN A 463 -2.33 -11.29 1.21
N PHE A 464 -1.03 -11.15 1.42
CA PHE A 464 -0.02 -11.39 0.39
C PHE A 464 1.18 -12.21 0.87
N THR A 465 1.80 -12.89 -0.08
CA THR A 465 3.18 -13.38 0.06
C THR A 465 4.10 -12.35 -0.58
N ILE A 466 5.09 -11.85 0.17
CA ILE A 466 5.99 -10.81 -0.36
C ILE A 466 7.18 -11.46 -1.06
N LYS A 467 7.35 -11.17 -2.36
CA LYS A 467 8.46 -11.66 -3.17
C LYS A 467 9.75 -10.98 -2.75
N LYS A 468 10.82 -11.75 -2.58
CA LYS A 468 12.19 -11.25 -2.41
C LYS A 468 12.96 -11.49 -3.70
N LEU A 469 13.81 -10.54 -4.09
CA LEU A 469 14.67 -10.66 -5.27
C LEU A 469 16.05 -11.11 -4.80
N SER A 470 16.26 -12.42 -4.71
CA SER A 470 17.58 -12.94 -4.33
C SER A 470 18.60 -12.61 -5.41
N LYS A 471 19.74 -12.02 -5.02
CA LYS A 471 20.93 -11.88 -5.89
C LYS A 471 21.63 -13.23 -6.18
N TYR A 472 21.18 -14.31 -5.52
CA TYR A 472 21.74 -15.65 -5.61
C TYR A 472 20.62 -16.70 -5.72
N SER A 473 20.17 -16.98 -6.94
CA SER A 473 19.41 -18.20 -7.26
C SER A 473 19.98 -18.79 -8.53
#